data_AF-A0A8D2QPB5-F1
#
_entry.id   AF-A0A8D2QPB5-F1
#
_cell.length_a   1.000
_cell.length_b   1.000
_cell.length_c   1.000
_cell.angle_alpha   90.00
_cell.angle_beta   90.00
_cell.angle_gamma   90.00
#
_symmetry.space_group_name_H-M   'P 1'
#
loop_
_entity.id
_entity.type
_entity.pdbx_description
1 polymer ?
#
loop_
_entity_poly.entity_id
_entity_poly.type
_entity_poly.pdbx_seq_one_letter_code
_entity_poly.pdbx_strand_id
1 'polypeptide(L)'
;LFSLNAVIIYLSKNRLTEVPTELCHFVSLETLNLYHNCIKVIPDAIVNLQMLTYLNLSRNQLSSLPACLCGLPLKVLIASNNKLGSLPEEIGQLKQLMELDVSCNEITALPQQIGQLKSLKELNVRRNYLEVLPQELVQLPLVKFDFSCNKVLVIPICFRKMVQLQVLLLENNPLQSPPAQICTKGKVHIFKYLTVQACQIKTADSLYLNAIEPQHFIDDIYPSKKDSDSGVGSDNGDKRLSATEVSYLPFVSNSSPNTHILTSKDKSPTSLSPTTNATIPFGLKPRSVFLRPQRNLESIDPQFTIRRKMEQMREERELVEQLRENIETRLKICLPEDLGSALMDGVVLCHLVNHVRPRSVGSIHVPSPAVPKLSMAKCRRNVENFLDACRKLGIPEEKLCLPHHILEEKGLVKVSITVQALLDVTTVKQALFT
;
A
#
# COMPACT_ATOMS: atom_id res chain seq x y z
N LEU A 1 52.70 -14.46 -0.17
CA LEU A 1 51.62 -15.20 -0.84
C LEU A 1 50.30 -14.61 -0.38
N PHE A 2 49.51 -14.03 -1.28
CA PHE A 2 48.24 -13.39 -0.93
C PHE A 2 47.11 -14.42 -0.93
N SER A 3 46.42 -14.61 0.20
CA SER A 3 45.08 -15.21 0.23
C SER A 3 44.39 -14.95 1.57
N LEU A 4 43.08 -14.71 1.51
CA LEU A 4 42.07 -14.97 2.55
C LEU A 4 42.43 -14.64 4.02
N ASN A 5 42.10 -13.42 4.43
CA ASN A 5 41.63 -13.15 5.79
C ASN A 5 40.47 -12.15 5.69
N ALA A 6 39.24 -12.64 5.84
CA ALA A 6 38.05 -11.80 5.90
C ALA A 6 38.16 -10.88 7.12
N VAL A 7 38.27 -9.57 6.92
CA VAL A 7 38.36 -8.64 8.05
C VAL A 7 36.96 -8.44 8.61
N ILE A 8 36.81 -8.65 9.92
CA ILE A 8 35.56 -8.57 10.66
C ILE A 8 35.77 -7.61 11.84
N ILE A 9 34.95 -6.57 11.95
CA ILE A 9 35.01 -5.59 13.04
C ILE A 9 33.71 -5.59 13.85
N TYR A 10 33.85 -5.89 15.15
CA TYR A 10 32.78 -5.76 16.14
C TYR A 10 33.04 -4.53 17.03
N LEU A 11 32.20 -3.51 16.89
CA LEU A 11 32.17 -2.30 17.72
C LEU A 11 30.84 -2.16 18.48
N SER A 12 30.13 -3.28 18.65
CA SER A 12 28.83 -3.36 19.31
C SER A 12 28.88 -2.96 20.80
N LYS A 13 27.76 -2.45 21.34
CA LYS A 13 27.58 -2.08 22.76
C LYS A 13 28.49 -0.96 23.29
N ASN A 14 29.09 -0.17 22.40
CA ASN A 14 29.85 1.03 22.76
C ASN A 14 28.92 2.26 22.87
N ARG A 15 29.50 3.46 22.93
CA ARG A 15 28.78 4.75 22.97
C ARG A 15 29.08 5.64 21.76
N LEU A 16 29.41 5.02 20.61
CA LEU A 16 29.74 5.75 19.39
C LEU A 16 28.54 6.60 18.93
N THR A 17 28.79 7.90 18.66
CA THR A 17 27.78 8.86 18.16
C THR A 17 27.73 8.96 16.64
N GLU A 18 28.75 8.43 15.98
CA GLU A 18 28.98 8.38 14.53
C GLU A 18 29.83 7.14 14.23
N VAL A 19 29.94 6.74 12.95
CA VAL A 19 30.93 5.74 12.53
C VAL A 19 32.27 6.44 12.32
N PRO A 20 33.37 6.03 12.98
CA PRO A 20 34.68 6.67 12.80
C PRO A 20 35.14 6.66 11.34
N THR A 21 35.60 7.81 10.84
CA THR A 21 36.12 7.97 9.47
C THR A 21 37.33 7.08 9.21
N GLU A 22 38.10 6.77 10.25
CA GLU A 22 39.34 6.00 10.18
C GLU A 22 39.04 4.55 9.77
N LEU A 23 37.90 4.03 10.22
CA LEU A 23 37.41 2.69 9.88
C LEU A 23 37.13 2.53 8.38
N CYS A 24 36.79 3.64 7.70
CA CYS A 24 36.50 3.63 6.26
C CYS A 24 37.73 3.37 5.38
N HIS A 25 38.95 3.36 5.93
CA HIS A 25 40.16 2.99 5.20
C HIS A 25 40.38 1.46 5.11
N PHE A 26 39.64 0.65 5.87
CA PHE A 26 39.75 -0.81 5.81
C PHE A 26 38.99 -1.36 4.59
N VAL A 27 39.51 -1.14 3.39
CA VAL A 27 38.88 -1.55 2.11
C VAL A 27 38.58 -3.06 2.02
N SER A 28 39.29 -3.89 2.79
CA SER A 28 39.11 -5.34 2.91
C SER A 28 38.14 -5.78 4.03
N LEU A 29 37.37 -4.85 4.61
CA LEU A 29 36.38 -5.14 5.64
C LEU A 29 35.16 -5.82 5.04
N GLU A 30 34.94 -7.09 5.37
CA GLU A 30 33.80 -7.89 4.86
C GLU A 30 32.57 -7.81 5.76
N THR A 31 32.77 -7.60 7.07
CA THR A 31 31.71 -7.61 8.09
C THR A 31 31.93 -6.50 9.12
N LEU A 32 30.93 -5.62 9.27
CA LEU A 32 30.92 -4.53 10.24
C LEU A 32 29.69 -4.63 11.15
N ASN A 33 29.91 -4.72 12.45
CA ASN A 33 28.86 -4.79 13.45
C ASN A 33 28.98 -3.64 14.47
N LEU A 34 28.04 -2.70 14.38
CA LEU A 34 27.89 -1.50 15.18
C LEU A 34 26.64 -1.57 16.10
N TYR A 35 26.08 -2.77 16.31
CA TYR A 35 24.88 -3.02 17.12
C TYR A 35 24.91 -2.32 18.49
N HIS A 36 23.82 -1.66 18.87
CA HIS A 36 23.65 -1.06 20.20
C HIS A 36 24.70 0.01 20.52
N ASN A 37 24.67 1.11 19.75
CA ASN A 37 25.48 2.32 19.96
C ASN A 37 24.55 3.55 20.02
N CYS A 38 25.09 4.76 19.84
CA CYS A 38 24.35 6.02 19.78
C CYS A 38 24.48 6.71 18.41
N ILE A 39 24.76 5.96 17.34
CA ILE A 39 25.16 6.47 16.04
C ILE A 39 23.99 7.24 15.39
N LYS A 40 24.22 8.51 15.05
CA LYS A 40 23.23 9.39 14.41
C LYS A 40 23.48 9.55 12.90
N VAL A 41 24.74 9.46 12.49
CA VAL A 41 25.20 9.69 11.10
C VAL A 41 26.21 8.59 10.72
N ILE A 42 26.16 8.18 9.46
CA ILE A 42 27.17 7.37 8.79
C ILE A 42 27.90 8.31 7.81
N PRO A 43 29.23 8.43 7.84
CA PRO A 43 29.96 9.33 6.96
C PRO A 43 29.96 8.79 5.52
N ASP A 44 29.99 9.68 4.53
CA ASP A 44 29.97 9.27 3.11
C ASP A 44 31.17 8.41 2.70
N ALA A 45 32.29 8.53 3.44
CA ALA A 45 33.47 7.68 3.32
C ALA A 45 33.18 6.18 3.49
N ILE A 46 32.03 5.78 4.04
CA ILE A 46 31.59 4.38 4.15
C ILE A 46 31.64 3.65 2.78
N VAL A 47 31.49 4.38 1.67
CA VAL A 47 31.58 3.87 0.29
C VAL A 47 32.95 3.23 -0.04
N ASN A 48 34.01 3.58 0.71
CA ASN A 48 35.35 3.01 0.52
C ASN A 48 35.45 1.53 0.95
N LEU A 49 34.48 1.02 1.71
CA LEU A 49 34.44 -0.36 2.23
C LEU A 49 34.01 -1.36 1.13
N GLN A 50 34.74 -1.38 0.02
CA GLN A 50 34.36 -2.06 -1.22
C GLN A 50 34.26 -3.60 -1.14
N MET A 51 34.66 -4.23 -0.02
CA MET A 51 34.44 -5.66 0.26
C MET A 51 33.29 -5.93 1.26
N LEU A 52 32.60 -4.90 1.76
CA LEU A 52 31.62 -5.04 2.84
C LEU A 52 30.34 -5.75 2.38
N THR A 53 30.12 -6.96 2.91
CA THR A 53 28.95 -7.78 2.59
C THR A 53 27.94 -7.88 3.75
N TYR A 54 28.36 -7.67 4.99
CA TYR A 54 27.48 -7.63 6.17
C TYR A 54 27.63 -6.31 6.92
N LEU A 55 26.52 -5.60 7.12
CA LEU A 55 26.46 -4.37 7.91
C LEU A 55 25.31 -4.42 8.91
N ASN A 56 25.63 -4.39 10.21
CA ASN A 56 24.66 -4.31 11.29
C ASN A 56 24.79 -2.98 12.05
N LEU A 57 23.78 -2.14 11.89
CA LEU A 57 23.59 -0.81 12.47
C LEU A 57 22.44 -0.80 13.49
N SER A 58 21.90 -1.95 13.87
CA SER A 58 20.67 -2.02 14.67
C SER A 58 20.85 -1.50 16.11
N ARG A 59 19.77 -0.94 16.68
CA ARG A 59 19.79 -0.20 17.96
C ARG A 59 20.77 0.97 17.94
N ASN A 60 20.47 1.97 17.11
CA ASN A 60 21.20 3.23 17.04
C ASN A 60 20.20 4.41 16.99
N GLN A 61 20.64 5.59 16.53
CA GLN A 61 19.85 6.82 16.49
C GLN A 61 19.78 7.42 15.07
N LEU A 62 19.98 6.60 14.03
CA LEU A 62 20.00 7.02 12.62
C LEU A 62 18.64 7.57 12.20
N SER A 63 18.60 8.79 11.66
CA SER A 63 17.40 9.38 11.04
C SER A 63 17.24 9.02 9.56
N SER A 64 18.34 8.66 8.90
CA SER A 64 18.42 8.29 7.49
C SER A 64 19.61 7.35 7.24
N LEU A 65 19.64 6.72 6.07
CA LEU A 65 20.82 6.06 5.51
C LEU A 65 21.35 6.92 4.36
N PRO A 66 22.68 7.17 4.25
CA PRO A 66 23.22 7.97 3.16
C PRO A 66 23.18 7.19 1.84
N ALA A 67 22.93 7.88 0.72
CA ALA A 67 22.80 7.27 -0.60
C ALA A 67 24.05 6.44 -1.00
N CYS A 68 25.25 6.90 -0.62
CA CYS A 68 26.53 6.25 -0.92
C CYS A 68 26.68 4.83 -0.31
N LEU A 69 25.98 4.53 0.80
CA LEU A 69 25.93 3.18 1.39
C LEU A 69 25.33 2.17 0.43
N CYS A 70 24.47 2.62 -0.49
CA CYS A 70 23.82 1.77 -1.48
C CYS A 70 24.72 1.40 -2.67
N GLY A 71 25.93 1.97 -2.75
CA GLY A 71 26.99 1.58 -3.70
C GLY A 71 27.87 0.41 -3.23
N LEU A 72 27.63 -0.14 -2.03
CA LEU A 72 28.41 -1.24 -1.44
C LEU A 72 27.88 -2.63 -1.87
N PRO A 73 28.71 -3.69 -1.91
CA PRO A 73 28.28 -5.05 -2.24
C PRO A 73 27.59 -5.78 -1.07
N LEU A 74 26.70 -5.07 -0.36
CA LEU A 74 26.00 -5.61 0.80
C LEU A 74 25.10 -6.79 0.41
N LYS A 75 25.26 -7.89 1.15
CA LYS A 75 24.41 -9.09 1.13
C LYS A 75 23.41 -9.09 2.29
N VAL A 76 23.78 -8.49 3.42
CA VAL A 76 22.95 -8.37 4.62
C VAL A 76 23.06 -6.95 5.18
N LEU A 77 21.92 -6.27 5.33
CA LEU A 77 21.82 -4.94 5.95
C LEU A 77 20.77 -4.96 7.07
N ILE A 78 21.22 -4.76 8.31
CA ILE A 78 20.37 -4.77 9.51
C ILE A 78 20.44 -3.38 10.16
N ALA A 79 19.42 -2.56 9.96
CA ALA A 79 19.28 -1.21 10.51
C ALA A 79 18.04 -1.04 11.40
N SER A 80 17.52 -2.14 11.95
CA SER A 80 16.37 -2.15 12.86
C SER A 80 16.60 -1.43 14.20
N ASN A 81 15.54 -0.97 14.85
CA ASN A 81 15.62 -0.10 16.04
C ASN A 81 16.49 1.16 15.80
N ASN A 82 16.09 1.97 14.83
CA ASN A 82 16.63 3.31 14.56
C ASN A 82 15.46 4.32 14.48
N LYS A 83 15.65 5.48 13.84
CA LYS A 83 14.62 6.49 13.58
C LYS A 83 14.50 6.81 12.08
N LEU A 84 14.69 5.80 11.23
CA LEU A 84 14.64 5.97 9.78
C LEU A 84 13.22 6.37 9.36
N GLY A 85 13.03 7.58 8.82
CA GLY A 85 11.74 8.04 8.30
C GLY A 85 11.43 7.54 6.87
N SER A 86 12.47 7.15 6.14
CA SER A 86 12.40 6.59 4.78
C SER A 86 13.65 5.75 4.48
N LEU A 87 13.66 5.09 3.32
CA LEU A 87 14.87 4.54 2.71
C LEU A 87 15.27 5.39 1.49
N PRO A 88 16.57 5.56 1.19
CA PRO A 88 17.01 6.26 -0.02
C PRO A 88 16.53 5.53 -1.28
N GLU A 89 16.28 6.25 -2.37
CA GLU A 89 15.91 5.65 -3.67
C GLU A 89 17.04 4.77 -4.21
N GLU A 90 18.28 5.15 -3.91
CA GLU A 90 19.49 4.41 -4.23
C GLU A 90 19.52 3.02 -3.61
N ILE A 91 18.65 2.67 -2.65
CA ILE A 91 18.55 1.30 -2.09
C ILE A 91 18.45 0.24 -3.19
N GLY A 92 17.78 0.57 -4.32
CA GLY A 92 17.69 -0.31 -5.48
C GLY A 92 19.02 -0.67 -6.14
N GLN A 93 20.11 0.04 -5.86
CA GLN A 93 21.47 -0.23 -6.36
C GLN A 93 22.13 -1.45 -5.71
N LEU A 94 21.70 -1.86 -4.50
CA LEU A 94 22.25 -2.99 -3.75
C LEU A 94 21.88 -4.35 -4.36
N LYS A 95 22.33 -4.63 -5.61
CA LYS A 95 21.88 -5.79 -6.40
C LYS A 95 22.18 -7.15 -5.74
N GLN A 96 23.17 -7.22 -4.84
CA GLN A 96 23.57 -8.44 -4.12
C GLN A 96 22.82 -8.66 -2.79
N LEU A 97 21.97 -7.73 -2.36
CA LEU A 97 21.30 -7.79 -1.06
C LEU A 97 20.33 -8.97 -1.00
N MET A 98 20.51 -9.83 0.00
CA MET A 98 19.67 -11.02 0.26
C MET A 98 18.78 -10.81 1.48
N GLU A 99 19.23 -10.06 2.48
CA GLU A 99 18.49 -9.75 3.72
C GLU A 99 18.51 -8.25 4.00
N LEU A 100 17.32 -7.67 4.22
CA LEU A 100 17.12 -6.29 4.66
C LEU A 100 16.18 -6.25 5.87
N ASP A 101 16.72 -5.90 7.03
CA ASP A 101 15.95 -5.65 8.25
C ASP A 101 16.00 -4.16 8.63
N VAL A 102 14.86 -3.49 8.47
CA VAL A 102 14.63 -2.10 8.88
C VAL A 102 13.45 -2.00 9.85
N SER A 103 13.16 -3.08 10.58
CA SER A 103 12.06 -3.12 11.54
C SER A 103 12.26 -2.22 12.76
N CYS A 104 11.17 -1.81 13.41
CA CYS A 104 11.18 -0.85 14.53
C CYS A 104 11.87 0.47 14.16
N ASN A 105 11.37 1.12 13.10
CA ASN A 105 11.79 2.44 12.62
C ASN A 105 10.53 3.33 12.44
N GLU A 106 10.69 4.49 11.79
CA GLU A 106 9.64 5.49 11.59
C GLU A 106 9.20 5.56 10.11
N ILE A 107 9.46 4.51 9.32
CA ILE A 107 9.33 4.51 7.85
C ILE A 107 7.85 4.62 7.43
N THR A 108 7.51 5.65 6.66
CA THR A 108 6.14 5.92 6.17
C THR A 108 5.85 5.29 4.81
N ALA A 109 6.85 5.14 3.95
CA ALA A 109 6.75 4.52 2.63
C ALA A 109 8.05 3.78 2.24
N LEU A 110 7.93 2.79 1.36
CA LEU A 110 9.07 2.14 0.71
C LEU A 110 9.24 2.73 -0.71
N PRO A 111 10.45 3.09 -1.16
CA PRO A 111 10.68 3.60 -2.51
C PRO A 111 10.41 2.51 -3.56
N GLN A 112 9.87 2.86 -4.73
CA GLN A 112 9.59 1.92 -5.85
C GLN A 112 10.86 1.15 -6.28
N GLN A 113 12.00 1.81 -6.17
CA GLN A 113 13.35 1.30 -6.42
C GLN A 113 13.69 0.06 -5.58
N ILE A 114 12.97 -0.21 -4.48
CA ILE A 114 13.08 -1.46 -3.71
C ILE A 114 12.91 -2.70 -4.61
N GLY A 115 12.05 -2.63 -5.64
CA GLY A 115 11.83 -3.71 -6.61
C GLY A 115 13.04 -4.04 -7.49
N GLN A 116 14.09 -3.22 -7.47
CA GLN A 116 15.34 -3.49 -8.19
C GLN A 116 16.30 -4.44 -7.46
N LEU A 117 16.03 -4.81 -6.20
CA LEU A 117 16.86 -5.69 -5.36
C LEU A 117 16.76 -7.17 -5.79
N LYS A 118 17.29 -7.52 -6.97
CA LYS A 118 17.06 -8.82 -7.62
C LYS A 118 17.59 -10.05 -6.88
N SER A 119 18.36 -9.89 -5.80
CA SER A 119 18.77 -10.98 -4.90
C SER A 119 17.92 -11.13 -3.63
N LEU A 120 17.00 -10.20 -3.31
CA LEU A 120 16.40 -10.10 -1.98
C LEU A 120 15.50 -11.29 -1.65
N LYS A 121 15.81 -11.97 -0.53
CA LYS A 121 15.11 -13.15 0.00
C LYS A 121 14.32 -12.85 1.25
N GLU A 122 14.86 -12.01 2.13
CA GLU A 122 14.22 -11.61 3.36
C GLU A 122 14.08 -10.09 3.43
N LEU A 123 12.84 -9.62 3.63
CA LEU A 123 12.53 -8.22 3.88
C LEU A 123 11.73 -8.11 5.18
N ASN A 124 12.28 -7.41 6.16
CA ASN A 124 11.62 -7.12 7.43
C ASN A 124 11.44 -5.61 7.61
N VAL A 125 10.19 -5.18 7.54
CA VAL A 125 9.72 -3.80 7.74
C VAL A 125 8.72 -3.70 8.89
N ARG A 126 8.67 -4.73 9.75
CA ARG A 126 7.80 -4.81 10.94
C ARG A 126 7.94 -3.58 11.85
N ARG A 127 6.86 -3.10 12.47
CA ARG A 127 6.87 -1.91 13.36
C ARG A 127 7.48 -0.69 12.65
N ASN A 128 6.77 -0.23 11.64
CA ASN A 128 6.99 1.04 10.95
C ASN A 128 5.62 1.74 10.78
N TYR A 129 5.55 2.79 9.97
CA TYR A 129 4.32 3.53 9.68
C TYR A 129 3.85 3.37 8.23
N LEU A 130 4.17 2.24 7.58
CA LEU A 130 3.78 1.97 6.18
C LEU A 130 2.26 1.92 6.04
N GLU A 131 1.70 2.81 5.21
CA GLU A 131 0.26 2.85 4.88
C GLU A 131 -0.05 2.15 3.55
N VAL A 132 0.92 2.11 2.63
CA VAL A 132 0.83 1.48 1.30
C VAL A 132 2.04 0.59 1.05
N LEU A 133 1.84 -0.53 0.34
CA LEU A 133 2.91 -1.40 -0.14
C LEU A 133 3.14 -1.17 -1.65
N PRO A 134 4.36 -0.84 -2.12
CA PRO A 134 4.62 -0.63 -3.54
C PRO A 134 4.44 -1.91 -4.36
N GLN A 135 3.91 -1.78 -5.59
CA GLN A 135 3.66 -2.92 -6.48
C GLN A 135 4.96 -3.59 -6.95
N GLU A 136 6.06 -2.85 -6.91
CA GLU A 136 7.40 -3.23 -7.33
C GLU A 136 7.99 -4.36 -6.46
N LEU A 137 7.46 -4.58 -5.25
CA LEU A 137 7.77 -5.74 -4.40
C LEU A 137 7.46 -7.07 -5.09
N VAL A 138 6.56 -7.09 -6.07
CA VAL A 138 6.26 -8.27 -6.92
C VAL A 138 7.45 -8.67 -7.80
N GLN A 139 8.38 -7.75 -8.07
CA GLN A 139 9.57 -8.04 -8.86
C GLN A 139 10.69 -8.72 -8.05
N LEU A 140 10.49 -8.97 -6.76
CA LEU A 140 11.50 -9.49 -5.84
C LEU A 140 11.33 -10.99 -5.59
N PRO A 141 12.43 -11.77 -5.57
CA PRO A 141 12.39 -13.21 -5.36
C PRO A 141 12.32 -13.56 -3.87
N LEU A 142 11.45 -12.87 -3.13
CA LEU A 142 11.29 -12.94 -1.68
C LEU A 142 10.78 -14.31 -1.24
N VAL A 143 11.41 -14.83 -0.18
CA VAL A 143 11.05 -16.06 0.53
C VAL A 143 10.33 -15.73 1.85
N LYS A 144 10.72 -14.63 2.50
CA LYS A 144 10.12 -14.13 3.75
C LYS A 144 9.88 -12.63 3.68
N PHE A 145 8.66 -12.21 3.99
CA PHE A 145 8.28 -10.81 4.09
C PHE A 145 7.50 -10.57 5.38
N ASP A 146 8.01 -9.67 6.23
CA ASP A 146 7.33 -9.23 7.45
C ASP A 146 7.04 -7.73 7.39
N PHE A 147 5.76 -7.38 7.32
CA PHE A 147 5.26 -6.01 7.45
C PHE A 147 4.28 -5.85 8.62
N SER A 148 4.30 -6.77 9.59
CA SER A 148 3.44 -6.73 10.77
C SER A 148 3.65 -5.46 11.61
N CYS A 149 2.62 -5.03 12.35
CA CYS A 149 2.61 -3.80 13.14
C CYS A 149 2.89 -2.54 12.29
N ASN A 150 2.23 -2.41 11.14
CA ASN A 150 2.24 -1.21 10.30
C ASN A 150 0.80 -0.65 10.17
N LYS A 151 0.58 0.29 9.24
CA LYS A 151 -0.73 0.90 8.97
C LYS A 151 -1.34 0.44 7.63
N VAL A 152 -0.86 -0.67 7.05
CA VAL A 152 -1.23 -1.08 5.69
C VAL A 152 -2.72 -1.38 5.59
N LEU A 153 -3.41 -0.67 4.69
CA LEU A 153 -4.86 -0.82 4.45
C LEU A 153 -5.18 -1.91 3.42
N VAL A 154 -4.31 -2.09 2.41
CA VAL A 154 -4.55 -3.02 1.29
C VAL A 154 -3.28 -3.76 0.90
N ILE A 155 -3.36 -5.07 0.67
CA ILE A 155 -2.31 -5.84 -0.01
C ILE A 155 -2.57 -5.76 -1.53
N PRO A 156 -1.63 -5.24 -2.35
CA PRO A 156 -1.86 -5.08 -3.78
C PRO A 156 -2.21 -6.38 -4.50
N ILE A 157 -3.20 -6.35 -5.39
CA ILE A 157 -3.72 -7.53 -6.11
C ILE A 157 -2.63 -8.24 -6.94
N CYS A 158 -1.61 -7.50 -7.39
CA CYS A 158 -0.44 -8.04 -8.08
C CYS A 158 0.42 -8.99 -7.22
N PHE A 159 0.34 -8.95 -5.87
CA PHE A 159 1.11 -9.80 -4.95
C PHE A 159 0.80 -11.29 -5.10
N ARG A 160 -0.33 -11.66 -5.73
CA ARG A 160 -0.62 -13.05 -6.14
C ARG A 160 0.49 -13.69 -6.98
N LYS A 161 1.32 -12.87 -7.66
CA LYS A 161 2.47 -13.31 -8.47
C LYS A 161 3.73 -13.66 -7.65
N MET A 162 3.79 -13.36 -6.35
CA MET A 162 4.97 -13.59 -5.48
C MET A 162 5.10 -15.07 -5.08
N VAL A 163 5.21 -15.96 -6.07
CA VAL A 163 5.12 -17.43 -5.89
C VAL A 163 6.25 -18.04 -5.04
N GLN A 164 7.40 -17.37 -4.94
CA GLN A 164 8.54 -17.82 -4.11
C GLN A 164 8.33 -17.55 -2.61
N LEU A 165 7.35 -16.71 -2.25
CA LEU A 165 7.13 -16.29 -0.88
C LEU A 165 6.61 -17.47 -0.04
N GLN A 166 7.36 -17.88 0.98
CA GLN A 166 7.01 -18.96 1.90
C GLN A 166 6.38 -18.40 3.17
N VAL A 167 7.03 -17.40 3.78
CA VAL A 167 6.61 -16.75 5.03
C VAL A 167 6.08 -15.35 4.74
N LEU A 168 4.86 -15.06 5.19
CA LEU A 168 4.24 -13.75 5.09
C LEU A 168 3.66 -13.37 6.47
N LEU A 169 4.22 -12.33 7.08
CA LEU A 169 3.79 -11.83 8.38
C LEU A 169 3.21 -10.42 8.21
N LEU A 170 1.95 -10.26 8.63
CA LEU A 170 1.12 -9.08 8.38
C LEU A 170 0.27 -8.65 9.59
N GLU A 171 0.40 -9.36 10.70
CA GLU A 171 -0.38 -9.14 11.93
C GLU A 171 -0.33 -7.69 12.42
N ASN A 172 -1.37 -7.22 13.08
CA ASN A 172 -1.48 -5.82 13.56
C ASN A 172 -1.33 -4.78 12.42
N ASN A 173 -1.97 -5.01 11.27
CA ASN A 173 -2.24 -3.98 10.27
C ASN A 173 -3.77 -3.74 10.16
N PRO A 174 -4.23 -2.51 9.89
CA PRO A 174 -5.65 -2.17 9.69
C PRO A 174 -6.17 -2.60 8.30
N LEU A 175 -5.90 -3.84 7.90
CA LEU A 175 -6.21 -4.35 6.56
C LEU A 175 -7.72 -4.40 6.30
N GLN A 176 -8.13 -3.70 5.25
CA GLN A 176 -9.48 -3.73 4.67
C GLN A 176 -9.57 -4.81 3.58
N SER A 177 -8.50 -4.97 2.77
CA SER A 177 -8.40 -5.98 1.73
C SER A 177 -7.01 -6.65 1.72
N PRO A 178 -6.90 -7.99 1.93
CA PRO A 178 -7.98 -8.92 2.22
C PRO A 178 -8.65 -8.65 3.59
N PRO A 179 -9.93 -9.03 3.77
CA PRO A 179 -10.59 -8.96 5.07
C PRO A 179 -9.86 -9.77 6.15
N ALA A 180 -9.96 -9.36 7.41
CA ALA A 180 -9.29 -10.00 8.54
C ALA A 180 -9.55 -11.53 8.64
N GLN A 181 -10.75 -12.01 8.26
CA GLN A 181 -11.11 -13.44 8.23
C GLN A 181 -10.36 -14.27 7.16
N ILE A 182 -9.75 -13.62 6.18
CA ILE A 182 -8.84 -14.23 5.19
C ILE A 182 -7.41 -14.14 5.70
N CYS A 183 -7.04 -13.01 6.29
CA CYS A 183 -5.72 -12.76 6.87
C CYS A 183 -5.34 -13.79 7.94
N THR A 184 -6.24 -14.07 8.90
CA THR A 184 -6.02 -15.07 9.97
C THR A 184 -5.90 -16.51 9.47
N LYS A 185 -6.30 -16.79 8.22
CA LYS A 185 -6.11 -18.09 7.55
C LYS A 185 -4.79 -18.17 6.76
N GLY A 186 -3.95 -17.14 6.85
CA GLY A 186 -2.58 -17.09 6.37
C GLY A 186 -2.40 -17.01 4.84
N LYS A 187 -1.13 -17.02 4.44
CA LYS A 187 -0.65 -16.76 3.07
C LYS A 187 -1.43 -17.45 1.95
N VAL A 188 -1.78 -18.72 2.11
CA VAL A 188 -2.48 -19.50 1.06
C VAL A 188 -3.87 -18.93 0.77
N HIS A 189 -4.61 -18.55 1.82
CA HIS A 189 -5.94 -17.95 1.69
C HIS A 189 -5.89 -16.53 1.15
N ILE A 190 -4.89 -15.74 1.58
CA ILE A 190 -4.59 -14.41 1.02
C ILE A 190 -4.32 -14.51 -0.49
N PHE A 191 -3.42 -15.40 -0.93
CA PHE A 191 -3.08 -15.53 -2.35
C PHE A 191 -4.27 -16.05 -3.18
N LYS A 192 -5.09 -16.96 -2.63
CA LYS A 192 -6.34 -17.40 -3.27
C LYS A 192 -7.32 -16.23 -3.42
N TYR A 193 -7.51 -15.42 -2.38
CA TYR A 193 -8.37 -14.23 -2.43
C TYR A 193 -7.88 -13.21 -3.47
N LEU A 194 -6.60 -12.82 -3.45
CA LEU A 194 -6.03 -11.89 -4.44
C LEU A 194 -6.14 -12.44 -5.87
N THR A 195 -6.07 -13.76 -6.05
CA THR A 195 -6.29 -14.42 -7.35
C THR A 195 -7.75 -14.31 -7.81
N VAL A 196 -8.73 -14.54 -6.91
CA VAL A 196 -10.16 -14.38 -7.21
C VAL A 196 -10.52 -12.94 -7.53
N GLN A 197 -10.08 -11.97 -6.72
CA GLN A 197 -10.28 -10.53 -6.97
C GLN A 197 -9.76 -10.12 -8.36
N ALA A 198 -8.57 -10.60 -8.73
CA ALA A 198 -7.98 -10.31 -10.03
C ALA A 198 -8.67 -10.99 -11.22
N CYS A 199 -9.48 -12.02 -10.98
CA CYS A 199 -10.36 -12.59 -12.00
C CYS A 199 -11.67 -11.81 -12.10
N GLN A 200 -12.21 -11.32 -10.98
CA GLN A 200 -13.42 -10.49 -10.96
C GLN A 200 -13.26 -9.19 -11.76
N ILE A 201 -12.11 -8.52 -11.62
CA ILE A 201 -11.74 -7.35 -12.44
C ILE A 201 -11.74 -7.73 -13.93
N LYS A 202 -11.00 -8.80 -14.30
CA LYS A 202 -10.96 -9.29 -15.70
C LYS A 202 -12.33 -9.65 -16.27
N THR A 203 -13.26 -10.16 -15.46
CA THR A 203 -14.62 -10.43 -15.92
C THR A 203 -15.45 -9.16 -16.10
N ALA A 204 -15.23 -8.11 -15.30
CA ALA A 204 -15.84 -6.81 -15.55
C ALA A 204 -15.33 -6.21 -16.88
N ASP A 205 -14.00 -6.22 -17.10
CA ASP A 205 -13.37 -5.79 -18.36
C ASP A 205 -13.91 -6.58 -19.57
N SER A 206 -14.04 -7.91 -19.43
CA SER A 206 -14.50 -8.80 -20.50
C SER A 206 -16.00 -8.71 -20.78
N LEU A 207 -16.82 -8.36 -19.78
CA LEU A 207 -18.25 -8.09 -19.97
C LEU A 207 -18.46 -6.73 -20.67
N TYR A 208 -17.54 -5.77 -20.47
CA TYR A 208 -17.49 -4.53 -21.24
C TYR A 208 -17.14 -4.78 -22.72
N LEU A 209 -16.17 -5.66 -23.00
CA LEU A 209 -15.73 -5.96 -24.37
C LEU A 209 -16.77 -6.74 -25.19
N ASN A 210 -17.58 -7.60 -24.57
CA ASN A 210 -18.62 -8.37 -25.25
C ASN A 210 -19.90 -7.57 -25.54
N ALA A 211 -19.95 -6.27 -25.23
CA ALA A 211 -21.12 -5.42 -25.43
C ALA A 211 -21.10 -4.64 -26.78
N ILE A 212 -20.15 -4.92 -27.67
CA ILE A 212 -19.97 -4.20 -28.94
C ILE A 212 -19.78 -5.20 -30.11
N GLU A 213 -20.88 -5.76 -30.60
CA GLU A 213 -20.93 -6.34 -31.95
C GLU A 213 -21.31 -5.24 -32.96
N PRO A 214 -20.48 -4.93 -33.98
CA PRO A 214 -20.88 -4.04 -35.08
C PRO A 214 -21.78 -4.78 -36.07
N GLN A 215 -22.98 -4.26 -36.31
CA GLN A 215 -23.81 -4.70 -37.44
C GLN A 215 -23.19 -4.25 -38.78
N HIS A 216 -23.48 -5.00 -39.84
CA HIS A 216 -22.96 -4.80 -41.19
C HIS A 216 -23.07 -3.36 -41.71
N PHE A 217 -22.01 -2.91 -42.39
CA PHE A 217 -22.14 -2.22 -43.68
C PHE A 217 -21.03 -2.69 -44.64
N ILE A 218 -21.30 -2.63 -45.93
CA ILE A 218 -20.42 -3.01 -47.04
C ILE A 218 -20.22 -1.76 -47.91
N ASP A 219 -19.01 -1.52 -48.42
CA ASP A 219 -18.75 -1.17 -49.82
C ASP A 219 -17.23 -1.07 -50.13
N ASP A 220 -16.91 -1.22 -51.41
CA ASP A 220 -15.58 -1.55 -51.95
C ASP A 220 -14.56 -0.39 -51.99
N ILE A 221 -13.25 -0.74 -52.11
CA ILE A 221 -12.42 -0.51 -53.33
C ILE A 221 -10.95 -0.95 -53.11
N TYR A 222 -10.44 -1.73 -54.06
CA TYR A 222 -9.05 -2.24 -54.20
C TYR A 222 -8.24 -1.38 -55.21
N PRO A 223 -6.94 -1.63 -55.52
CA PRO A 223 -5.91 -2.45 -54.83
C PRO A 223 -4.54 -1.73 -54.68
N SER A 224 -3.58 -2.40 -54.00
CA SER A 224 -2.20 -2.43 -54.51
C SER A 224 -1.41 -3.67 -54.04
N LYS A 225 -0.49 -4.17 -54.86
CA LYS A 225 0.25 -5.43 -54.64
C LYS A 225 1.56 -5.23 -53.88
N LYS A 226 2.02 -6.28 -53.17
CA LYS A 226 3.31 -6.92 -53.48
C LYS A 226 3.49 -8.30 -52.83
N ASP A 227 3.25 -9.31 -53.65
CA ASP A 227 4.06 -10.52 -53.86
C ASP A 227 5.28 -10.73 -52.92
N SER A 228 5.30 -11.88 -52.23
CA SER A 228 6.50 -12.73 -52.14
C SER A 228 6.08 -14.15 -51.70
N ASP A 229 6.46 -15.16 -52.47
CA ASP A 229 6.00 -16.56 -52.34
C ASP A 229 7.17 -17.52 -51.96
N SER A 230 6.86 -18.80 -51.76
CA SER A 230 7.73 -19.96 -51.47
C SER A 230 8.26 -20.09 -50.01
N GLY A 231 8.37 -21.31 -49.47
CA GLY A 231 7.92 -22.59 -50.04
C GLY A 231 8.20 -23.85 -49.20
N VAL A 232 7.10 -24.42 -48.66
CA VAL A 232 6.78 -25.85 -48.43
C VAL A 232 7.91 -26.87 -48.12
N GLY A 233 7.72 -27.57 -46.98
CA GLY A 233 7.97 -29.02 -46.83
C GLY A 233 9.07 -29.44 -45.85
N SER A 234 9.04 -30.64 -45.27
CA SER A 234 7.95 -31.61 -45.00
C SER A 234 8.52 -32.77 -44.15
N ASP A 235 7.66 -33.59 -43.52
CA ASP A 235 7.94 -34.95 -43.01
C ASP A 235 8.98 -35.08 -41.86
N ASN A 236 8.97 -36.05 -40.94
CA ASN A 236 8.00 -37.06 -40.44
C ASN A 236 8.45 -37.44 -39.00
N GLY A 237 7.66 -38.04 -38.10
CA GLY A 237 6.26 -38.50 -38.12
C GLY A 237 6.01 -39.44 -36.91
N ASP A 238 4.77 -39.96 -36.75
CA ASP A 238 4.38 -41.07 -35.83
C ASP A 238 4.52 -40.86 -34.29
N LYS A 239 3.80 -41.54 -33.37
CA LYS A 239 2.54 -42.35 -33.34
C LYS A 239 2.02 -42.25 -31.88
N ARG A 240 0.76 -41.86 -31.56
CA ARG A 240 -0.55 -42.54 -31.71
C ARG A 240 -0.92 -43.44 -30.49
N LEU A 241 -2.14 -43.27 -29.96
CA LEU A 241 -2.80 -44.00 -28.83
C LEU A 241 -2.30 -43.61 -27.41
N SER A 242 -3.11 -43.65 -26.34
CA SER A 242 -4.55 -43.91 -26.15
C SER A 242 -5.11 -43.11 -24.96
N ALA A 243 -6.44 -43.07 -24.79
CA ALA A 243 -7.13 -42.45 -23.65
C ALA A 243 -7.85 -43.51 -22.78
N THR A 244 -7.93 -43.30 -21.47
CA THR A 244 -8.95 -43.89 -20.56
C THR A 244 -9.01 -43.11 -19.23
N GLU A 245 -10.01 -43.42 -18.39
CA GLU A 245 -10.49 -42.56 -17.29
C GLU A 245 -10.31 -43.14 -15.87
N VAL A 246 -10.34 -42.25 -14.87
CA VAL A 246 -11.08 -42.38 -13.58
C VAL A 246 -10.76 -43.55 -12.61
N SER A 247 -10.10 -43.26 -11.47
CA SER A 247 -10.71 -43.23 -10.10
C SER A 247 -9.92 -43.76 -8.86
N TYR A 248 -10.37 -43.23 -7.71
CA TYR A 248 -10.35 -43.75 -6.32
C TYR A 248 -9.14 -43.65 -5.36
N LEU A 249 -9.53 -43.57 -4.07
CA LEU A 249 -8.83 -43.39 -2.79
C LEU A 249 -8.58 -44.80 -2.12
N PRO A 250 -7.99 -45.00 -0.90
CA PRO A 250 -7.91 -44.07 0.25
C PRO A 250 -6.72 -44.11 1.27
N PHE A 251 -6.59 -42.98 1.99
CA PHE A 251 -6.38 -42.74 3.45
C PHE A 251 -5.73 -43.76 4.45
N VAL A 252 -5.10 -43.18 5.51
CA VAL A 252 -4.62 -43.72 6.83
C VAL A 252 -3.49 -44.79 6.82
N SER A 253 -2.67 -45.02 7.88
CA SER A 253 -2.66 -44.52 9.29
C SER A 253 -1.27 -44.49 10.00
N ASN A 254 -1.24 -43.71 11.10
CA ASN A 254 -0.36 -43.65 12.27
C ASN A 254 0.63 -44.79 12.61
N SER A 255 1.71 -44.43 13.32
CA SER A 255 2.04 -45.06 14.63
C SER A 255 3.03 -44.23 15.48
N SER A 256 3.01 -44.46 16.79
CA SER A 256 4.01 -44.04 17.80
C SER A 256 4.38 -45.29 18.63
N PRO A 257 5.44 -45.27 19.48
CA PRO A 257 5.16 -45.22 20.93
C PRO A 257 6.23 -44.55 21.83
N ASN A 258 5.96 -44.50 23.15
CA ASN A 258 6.83 -43.99 24.24
C ASN A 258 7.57 -45.10 25.03
N THR A 259 8.57 -44.74 25.87
CA THR A 259 9.01 -45.38 27.14
C THR A 259 10.29 -44.70 27.68
N HIS A 260 10.71 -44.74 28.97
CA HIS A 260 9.98 -44.75 30.26
C HIS A 260 10.91 -44.37 31.46
N ILE A 261 10.33 -43.69 32.48
CA ILE A 261 10.56 -43.82 33.95
C ILE A 261 11.99 -43.76 34.57
N LEU A 262 12.20 -42.81 35.51
CA LEU A 262 12.64 -43.09 36.90
C LEU A 262 12.32 -41.91 37.85
N THR A 263 12.47 -42.06 39.18
CA THR A 263 11.81 -41.18 40.19
C THR A 263 12.67 -40.89 41.45
N SER A 264 12.43 -39.76 42.15
CA SER A 264 12.09 -39.68 43.60
C SER A 264 12.36 -38.29 44.25
N LYS A 265 11.52 -37.93 45.25
CA LYS A 265 11.74 -37.23 46.57
C LYS A 265 12.70 -36.00 46.70
N ASP A 266 12.58 -35.08 47.67
CA ASP A 266 11.79 -35.00 48.92
C ASP A 266 11.62 -33.54 49.45
N LYS A 267 10.59 -33.30 50.27
CA LYS A 267 10.47 -32.32 51.40
C LYS A 267 10.55 -30.78 51.22
N SER A 268 9.86 -30.10 52.16
CA SER A 268 9.88 -28.66 52.49
C SER A 268 10.53 -28.42 53.87
N PRO A 269 10.64 -27.15 54.36
CA PRO A 269 9.71 -26.74 55.44
C PRO A 269 9.26 -25.25 55.42
N THR A 270 8.59 -24.83 56.50
CA THR A 270 7.98 -23.51 56.81
C THR A 270 9.03 -22.44 57.22
N SER A 271 8.74 -21.17 57.50
CA SER A 271 7.55 -20.42 57.99
C SER A 271 7.59 -18.94 57.52
N LEU A 272 6.98 -17.86 58.08
CA LEU A 272 6.27 -17.53 59.34
C LEU A 272 5.39 -16.25 59.11
N SER A 273 4.62 -15.79 60.11
CA SER A 273 3.93 -14.47 60.15
C SER A 273 3.60 -14.06 61.60
N PRO A 274 3.21 -12.79 61.86
CA PRO A 274 2.31 -12.51 62.98
C PRO A 274 1.15 -11.56 62.65
N THR A 275 0.17 -11.50 63.56
CA THR A 275 -1.18 -10.92 63.41
C THR A 275 -1.45 -9.74 64.36
N THR A 276 -2.63 -9.11 64.25
CA THR A 276 -3.36 -8.54 65.40
C THR A 276 -4.86 -8.41 65.08
N ASN A 277 -5.73 -8.36 66.11
CA ASN A 277 -7.19 -8.62 66.00
C ASN A 277 -8.07 -7.44 66.45
N ALA A 278 -9.32 -7.37 65.96
CA ALA A 278 -10.48 -6.74 66.62
C ALA A 278 -11.81 -7.28 66.03
N THR A 279 -12.95 -7.23 66.74
CA THR A 279 -14.13 -8.07 66.39
C THR A 279 -15.49 -7.54 66.91
N ILE A 280 -16.48 -7.29 66.00
CA ILE A 280 -17.97 -7.28 66.24
C ILE A 280 -18.51 -6.11 67.13
N PRO A 281 -19.82 -5.67 67.16
CA PRO A 281 -21.08 -6.18 66.55
C PRO A 281 -21.97 -5.19 65.72
N PHE A 282 -23.09 -5.76 65.22
CA PHE A 282 -24.38 -5.20 64.72
C PHE A 282 -24.83 -3.76 65.08
N GLY A 283 -25.57 -3.09 64.17
CA GLY A 283 -26.58 -2.06 64.56
C GLY A 283 -27.19 -1.09 63.51
N LEU A 284 -28.37 -1.44 62.94
CA LEU A 284 -29.44 -0.52 62.44
C LEU A 284 -29.20 0.45 61.23
N LYS A 285 -30.31 1.12 60.82
CA LYS A 285 -30.58 1.93 59.59
C LYS A 285 -30.72 3.44 59.97
N PRO A 286 -30.71 4.48 59.07
CA PRO A 286 -31.48 4.57 57.81
C PRO A 286 -30.91 5.46 56.65
N ARG A 287 -31.78 5.81 55.69
CA ARG A 287 -31.55 6.66 54.50
C ARG A 287 -31.14 8.11 54.83
N SER A 288 -30.35 8.76 53.97
CA SER A 288 -30.67 10.12 53.47
C SER A 288 -29.96 10.50 52.15
N VAL A 289 -30.69 11.26 51.31
CA VAL A 289 -30.26 12.27 50.31
C VAL A 289 -29.13 11.97 49.30
N PHE A 290 -29.48 12.02 48.01
CA PHE A 290 -28.55 12.31 46.91
C PHE A 290 -28.06 13.77 46.97
N LEU A 291 -26.74 13.98 46.92
CA LEU A 291 -26.15 15.24 46.48
C LEU A 291 -25.23 14.98 45.28
N ARG A 292 -25.53 15.61 44.15
CA ARG A 292 -24.65 15.65 42.97
C ARG A 292 -23.64 16.80 43.12
N PRO A 293 -22.33 16.56 43.02
CA PRO A 293 -21.40 17.55 42.50
C PRO A 293 -21.70 17.83 41.01
N GLN A 294 -21.28 19.00 40.53
CA GLN A 294 -21.63 19.51 39.20
C GLN A 294 -21.03 18.66 38.05
N ARG A 295 -21.68 18.73 36.87
CA ARG A 295 -21.02 18.40 35.60
C ARG A 295 -19.83 19.35 35.42
N ASN A 296 -18.67 18.81 35.09
CA ASN A 296 -17.58 19.57 34.48
C ASN A 296 -17.35 19.10 33.04
N LEU A 297 -16.58 19.89 32.29
CA LEU A 297 -16.58 19.89 30.82
C LEU A 297 -15.97 18.62 30.19
N GLU A 298 -16.34 18.38 28.93
CA GLU A 298 -16.12 17.12 28.21
C GLU A 298 -14.64 16.80 27.94
N SER A 299 -14.12 15.77 28.58
CA SER A 299 -12.92 15.06 28.10
C SER A 299 -13.31 14.14 26.94
N ILE A 300 -13.33 14.67 25.72
CA ILE A 300 -13.59 13.86 24.52
C ILE A 300 -12.51 12.78 24.40
N ASP A 301 -12.93 11.51 24.33
CA ASP A 301 -12.03 10.39 24.14
C ASP A 301 -11.25 10.55 22.80
N PRO A 302 -9.91 10.65 22.82
CA PRO A 302 -9.13 10.77 21.59
C PRO A 302 -9.31 9.55 20.67
N GLN A 303 -9.63 8.38 21.22
CA GLN A 303 -9.86 7.15 20.46
C GLN A 303 -11.21 7.17 19.74
N PHE A 304 -12.24 7.82 20.33
CA PHE A 304 -13.49 8.15 19.64
C PHE A 304 -13.27 9.22 18.55
N THR A 305 -12.44 10.22 18.81
CA THR A 305 -12.10 11.28 17.83
C THR A 305 -11.37 10.71 16.61
N ILE A 306 -10.38 9.82 16.83
CA ILE A 306 -9.69 9.09 15.76
C ILE A 306 -10.66 8.17 15.02
N ARG A 307 -11.52 7.44 15.77
CA ARG A 307 -12.71 6.73 15.27
C ARG A 307 -13.42 7.52 14.17
N ARG A 308 -14.04 8.63 14.58
CA ARG A 308 -14.84 9.50 13.73
C ARG A 308 -14.06 10.14 12.58
N LYS A 309 -12.78 10.47 12.78
CA LYS A 309 -11.93 11.07 11.73
C LYS A 309 -11.55 10.06 10.63
N MET A 310 -11.32 8.80 10.98
CA MET A 310 -11.11 7.72 10.00
C MET A 310 -12.39 7.40 9.22
N GLU A 311 -13.54 7.46 9.90
CA GLU A 311 -14.87 7.26 9.30
C GLU A 311 -15.18 8.38 8.29
N GLN A 312 -15.00 9.65 8.69
CA GLN A 312 -15.11 10.81 7.79
C GLN A 312 -14.15 10.72 6.59
N MET A 313 -12.86 10.41 6.80
CA MET A 313 -11.89 10.29 5.71
C MET A 313 -12.28 9.20 4.69
N ARG A 314 -12.96 8.14 5.16
CA ARG A 314 -13.51 7.10 4.31
C ARG A 314 -14.72 7.59 3.52
N GLU A 315 -15.68 8.26 4.16
CA GLU A 315 -16.84 8.88 3.50
C GLU A 315 -16.40 9.88 2.42
N GLU A 316 -15.43 10.74 2.74
CA GLU A 316 -14.85 11.71 1.79
C GLU A 316 -14.18 11.00 0.60
N ARG A 317 -13.48 9.88 0.83
CA ARG A 317 -12.90 9.07 -0.26
C ARG A 317 -13.97 8.39 -1.12
N GLU A 318 -14.99 7.78 -0.53
CA GLU A 318 -16.07 7.12 -1.26
C GLU A 318 -16.84 8.14 -2.13
N LEU A 319 -17.04 9.37 -1.65
CA LEU A 319 -17.60 10.48 -2.45
C LEU A 319 -16.70 10.95 -3.60
N VAL A 320 -15.38 10.79 -3.48
CA VAL A 320 -14.40 11.13 -4.55
C VAL A 320 -14.32 10.02 -5.60
N GLU A 321 -14.42 8.75 -5.20
CA GLU A 321 -14.52 7.61 -6.12
C GLU A 321 -15.85 7.65 -6.89
N GLN A 322 -16.97 8.00 -6.23
CA GLN A 322 -18.25 8.26 -6.90
C GLN A 322 -18.21 9.46 -7.86
N LEU A 323 -17.47 10.53 -7.54
CA LEU A 323 -17.27 11.67 -8.46
C LEU A 323 -16.54 11.24 -9.73
N ARG A 324 -15.50 10.39 -9.61
CA ARG A 324 -14.81 9.81 -10.76
C ARG A 324 -15.79 9.03 -11.63
N GLU A 325 -16.48 8.05 -11.05
CA GLU A 325 -17.41 7.17 -11.79
C GLU A 325 -18.51 7.98 -12.50
N ASN A 326 -19.10 8.96 -11.82
CA ASN A 326 -20.10 9.87 -12.38
C ASN A 326 -19.59 10.69 -13.59
N ILE A 327 -18.31 11.01 -13.66
CA ILE A 327 -17.73 11.74 -14.81
C ILE A 327 -17.34 10.76 -15.92
N GLU A 328 -16.60 9.71 -15.60
CA GLU A 328 -16.06 8.74 -16.55
C GLU A 328 -17.18 8.01 -17.31
N THR A 329 -18.24 7.56 -16.61
CA THR A 329 -19.41 6.91 -17.24
C THR A 329 -20.22 7.85 -18.13
N ARG A 330 -20.35 9.14 -17.75
CA ARG A 330 -21.15 10.12 -18.50
C ARG A 330 -20.41 10.68 -19.72
N LEU A 331 -19.10 10.89 -19.63
CA LEU A 331 -18.28 11.41 -20.73
C LEU A 331 -17.63 10.33 -21.60
N LYS A 332 -17.62 9.06 -21.15
CA LYS A 332 -16.94 7.93 -21.81
C LYS A 332 -15.44 8.18 -21.98
N ILE A 333 -14.82 8.69 -20.92
CA ILE A 333 -13.38 8.95 -20.81
C ILE A 333 -12.82 8.27 -19.56
N CYS A 334 -11.52 7.99 -19.53
CA CYS A 334 -10.80 7.60 -18.32
C CYS A 334 -10.00 8.81 -17.80
N LEU A 335 -10.09 9.12 -16.51
CA LEU A 335 -9.35 10.21 -15.89
C LEU A 335 -8.05 9.70 -15.21
N PRO A 336 -6.97 10.51 -15.15
CA PRO A 336 -5.78 10.19 -14.36
C PRO A 336 -6.08 9.81 -12.90
N GLU A 337 -5.19 9.07 -12.24
CA GLU A 337 -5.37 8.65 -10.83
C GLU A 337 -5.59 9.84 -9.88
N ASP A 338 -4.87 10.95 -10.10
CA ASP A 338 -5.14 12.22 -9.42
C ASP A 338 -6.32 12.96 -10.09
N LEU A 339 -7.48 12.87 -9.44
CA LEU A 339 -8.70 13.56 -9.85
C LEU A 339 -8.64 15.08 -9.57
N GLY A 340 -7.76 15.55 -8.67
CA GLY A 340 -7.52 16.97 -8.43
C GLY A 340 -6.91 17.63 -9.66
N SER A 341 -5.70 17.19 -10.04
CA SER A 341 -5.02 17.63 -11.26
C SER A 341 -5.91 17.51 -12.51
N ALA A 342 -6.71 16.43 -12.61
CA ALA A 342 -7.56 16.17 -13.77
C ALA A 342 -8.79 17.10 -13.90
N LEU A 343 -9.22 17.76 -12.81
CA LEU A 343 -10.37 18.66 -12.81
C LEU A 343 -10.00 20.14 -12.64
N MET A 344 -8.78 20.45 -12.14
CA MET A 344 -8.28 21.81 -11.91
C MET A 344 -8.45 22.75 -13.10
N ASP A 345 -8.26 22.25 -14.33
CA ASP A 345 -8.32 23.07 -15.54
C ASP A 345 -9.74 23.45 -15.99
N GLY A 346 -10.76 22.84 -15.35
CA GLY A 346 -12.19 23.05 -15.59
C GLY A 346 -12.74 22.46 -16.90
N VAL A 347 -11.89 21.91 -17.79
CA VAL A 347 -12.30 21.44 -19.13
C VAL A 347 -13.26 20.26 -19.01
N VAL A 348 -12.90 19.25 -18.23
CA VAL A 348 -13.72 18.06 -17.98
C VAL A 348 -15.10 18.42 -17.41
N LEU A 349 -15.15 19.34 -16.45
CA LEU A 349 -16.39 19.79 -15.81
C LEU A 349 -17.29 20.57 -16.78
N CYS A 350 -16.72 21.42 -17.64
CA CYS A 350 -17.45 22.09 -18.72
C CYS A 350 -18.02 21.11 -19.75
N HIS A 351 -17.27 20.06 -20.12
CA HIS A 351 -17.78 19.01 -21.00
C HIS A 351 -18.92 18.20 -20.34
N LEU A 352 -18.81 17.89 -19.05
CA LEU A 352 -19.87 17.20 -18.29
C LEU A 352 -21.19 17.97 -18.31
N VAL A 353 -21.15 19.28 -18.04
CA VAL A 353 -22.34 20.15 -18.10
C VAL A 353 -22.91 20.25 -19.51
N ASN A 354 -22.06 20.29 -20.54
CA ASN A 354 -22.50 20.25 -21.93
C ASN A 354 -23.06 18.88 -22.37
N HIS A 355 -22.64 17.77 -21.75
CA HIS A 355 -23.25 16.46 -21.96
C HIS A 355 -24.61 16.34 -21.25
N VAL A 356 -24.74 16.96 -20.07
CA VAL A 356 -26.01 17.05 -19.32
C VAL A 356 -27.05 17.93 -20.02
N ARG A 357 -26.63 19.06 -20.60
CA ARG A 357 -27.46 19.90 -21.47
C ARG A 357 -26.59 20.58 -22.54
N PRO A 358 -26.72 20.21 -23.82
CA PRO A 358 -25.92 20.79 -24.90
C PRO A 358 -25.94 22.32 -24.94
N ARG A 359 -24.76 22.90 -25.21
CA ARG A 359 -24.51 24.35 -25.33
C ARG A 359 -24.70 25.18 -24.04
N SER A 360 -24.73 24.55 -22.86
CA SER A 360 -24.81 25.25 -21.57
C SER A 360 -23.52 26.03 -21.24
N VAL A 361 -22.35 25.51 -21.64
CA VAL A 361 -21.08 26.24 -21.66
C VAL A 361 -20.71 26.53 -23.11
N GLY A 362 -20.82 27.80 -23.52
CA GLY A 362 -20.63 28.22 -24.91
C GLY A 362 -19.17 28.35 -25.38
N SER A 363 -18.20 28.40 -24.46
CA SER A 363 -16.77 28.42 -24.77
C SER A 363 -15.97 27.75 -23.67
N ILE A 364 -15.04 26.88 -24.06
CA ILE A 364 -14.13 26.13 -23.19
C ILE A 364 -12.72 26.39 -23.69
N HIS A 365 -11.82 26.86 -22.82
CA HIS A 365 -10.39 26.91 -23.14
C HIS A 365 -9.83 25.50 -22.98
N VAL A 366 -9.47 24.83 -24.07
CA VAL A 366 -8.87 23.48 -24.05
C VAL A 366 -7.35 23.61 -24.28
N PRO A 367 -6.47 22.83 -23.61
CA PRO A 367 -5.04 22.80 -23.93
C PRO A 367 -4.79 22.27 -25.35
N SER A 368 -3.64 22.60 -25.95
CA SER A 368 -3.26 22.16 -27.30
C SER A 368 -1.94 21.38 -27.28
N PRO A 369 -1.61 20.58 -28.31
CA PRO A 369 -0.34 19.85 -28.36
C PRO A 369 0.91 20.75 -28.24
N ALA A 370 0.82 22.01 -28.66
CA ALA A 370 1.89 23.01 -28.53
C ALA A 370 1.88 23.75 -27.17
N VAL A 371 0.76 23.75 -26.45
CA VAL A 371 0.59 24.39 -25.13
C VAL A 371 -0.22 23.43 -24.23
N PRO A 372 0.42 22.37 -23.68
CA PRO A 372 -0.26 21.26 -23.03
C PRO A 372 -0.80 21.58 -21.63
N LYS A 373 -0.52 22.77 -21.09
CA LYS A 373 -1.09 23.26 -19.83
C LYS A 373 -1.74 24.63 -20.05
N LEU A 374 -2.96 24.79 -19.57
CA LEU A 374 -3.64 26.08 -19.53
C LEU A 374 -3.00 27.02 -18.50
N SER A 375 -3.04 28.32 -18.77
CA SER A 375 -2.70 29.32 -17.75
C SER A 375 -3.85 29.45 -16.74
N MET A 376 -3.54 29.79 -15.49
CA MET A 376 -4.55 29.88 -14.41
C MET A 376 -5.71 30.83 -14.71
N ALA A 377 -5.50 31.86 -15.54
CA ALA A 377 -6.56 32.73 -16.03
C ALA A 377 -7.54 32.05 -17.00
N LYS A 378 -7.10 31.01 -17.74
CA LYS A 378 -7.97 30.16 -18.57
C LYS A 378 -8.69 29.10 -17.73
N CYS A 379 -7.98 28.43 -16.81
CA CYS A 379 -8.58 27.47 -15.87
C CYS A 379 -9.71 28.11 -15.06
N ARG A 380 -9.46 29.30 -14.50
CA ARG A 380 -10.45 30.09 -13.76
C ARG A 380 -11.71 30.36 -14.58
N ARG A 381 -11.59 30.80 -15.84
CA ARG A 381 -12.75 31.03 -16.72
C ARG A 381 -13.53 29.76 -17.02
N ASN A 382 -12.86 28.61 -17.20
CA ASN A 382 -13.55 27.34 -17.38
C ASN A 382 -14.36 27.00 -16.12
N VAL A 383 -13.77 27.12 -14.93
CA VAL A 383 -14.45 26.88 -13.64
C VAL A 383 -15.61 27.86 -13.41
N GLU A 384 -15.44 29.14 -13.73
CA GLU A 384 -16.52 30.15 -13.66
C GLU A 384 -17.66 29.83 -14.64
N ASN A 385 -17.35 29.48 -15.89
CA ASN A 385 -18.33 29.05 -16.90
C ASN A 385 -19.11 27.80 -16.47
N PHE A 386 -18.43 26.81 -15.88
CA PHE A 386 -19.04 25.60 -15.32
C PHE A 386 -20.04 25.94 -14.22
N LEU A 387 -19.65 26.76 -13.23
CA LEU A 387 -20.53 27.14 -12.12
C LEU A 387 -21.75 27.94 -12.60
N ASP A 388 -21.57 28.87 -13.54
CA ASP A 388 -22.68 29.64 -14.10
C ASP A 388 -23.62 28.81 -14.98
N ALA A 389 -23.11 27.78 -15.66
CA ALA A 389 -23.96 26.82 -16.37
C ALA A 389 -24.74 25.93 -15.39
N CYS A 390 -24.12 25.50 -14.29
CA CYS A 390 -24.76 24.80 -13.18
C CYS A 390 -25.89 25.64 -12.53
N ARG A 391 -25.68 26.95 -12.30
CA ARG A 391 -26.75 27.88 -11.87
C ARG A 391 -27.91 27.92 -12.86
N LYS A 392 -27.62 28.06 -14.16
CA LYS A 392 -28.62 28.10 -15.25
C LYS A 392 -29.35 26.76 -15.46
N LEU A 393 -28.91 25.69 -14.83
CA LEU A 393 -29.60 24.39 -14.78
C LEU A 393 -30.53 24.24 -13.56
N GLY A 394 -30.41 25.10 -12.56
CA GLY A 394 -31.21 25.11 -11.33
C GLY A 394 -30.57 24.38 -10.15
N ILE A 395 -29.24 24.23 -10.12
CA ILE A 395 -28.55 23.68 -8.94
C ILE A 395 -28.58 24.70 -7.79
N PRO A 396 -29.05 24.34 -6.58
CA PRO A 396 -29.03 25.24 -5.42
C PRO A 396 -27.62 25.68 -5.01
N GLU A 397 -27.43 26.94 -4.64
CA GLU A 397 -26.11 27.49 -4.23
C GLU A 397 -25.49 26.73 -3.04
N GLU A 398 -26.30 26.19 -2.12
CA GLU A 398 -25.86 25.33 -1.01
C GLU A 398 -25.17 24.01 -1.47
N LYS A 399 -25.46 23.58 -2.71
CA LYS A 399 -24.85 22.41 -3.37
C LYS A 399 -23.76 22.79 -4.39
N LEU A 400 -23.56 24.07 -4.70
CA LEU A 400 -22.50 24.52 -5.59
C LEU A 400 -21.14 24.57 -4.88
N CYS A 401 -20.10 24.15 -5.60
CA CYS A 401 -18.72 24.30 -5.18
C CYS A 401 -18.20 25.71 -5.52
N LEU A 402 -17.21 26.17 -4.77
CA LEU A 402 -16.55 27.46 -4.99
C LEU A 402 -15.32 27.26 -5.88
N PRO A 403 -14.86 28.27 -6.65
CA PRO A 403 -13.75 28.09 -7.60
C PRO A 403 -12.48 27.50 -6.99
N HIS A 404 -12.15 27.83 -5.73
CA HIS A 404 -10.98 27.29 -5.03
C HIS A 404 -11.10 25.79 -4.70
N HIS A 405 -12.31 25.22 -4.60
CA HIS A 405 -12.49 23.78 -4.41
C HIS A 405 -11.93 22.97 -5.59
N ILE A 406 -11.89 23.56 -6.79
CA ILE A 406 -11.37 22.98 -8.03
C ILE A 406 -9.94 23.47 -8.28
N LEU A 407 -9.72 24.79 -8.25
CA LEU A 407 -8.44 25.43 -8.60
C LEU A 407 -7.31 25.18 -7.59
N GLU A 408 -7.62 24.73 -6.36
CA GLU A 408 -6.61 24.33 -5.37
C GLU A 408 -6.62 22.81 -5.08
N GLU A 409 -7.38 22.01 -5.85
CA GLU A 409 -7.45 20.54 -5.79
C GLU A 409 -7.99 19.93 -4.47
N LYS A 410 -8.13 20.73 -3.40
CA LYS A 410 -8.49 20.30 -2.03
C LYS A 410 -10.00 20.12 -1.77
N GLY A 411 -10.87 20.48 -2.71
CA GLY A 411 -12.32 20.58 -2.48
C GLY A 411 -13.18 19.52 -3.16
N LEU A 412 -12.59 18.40 -3.62
CA LEU A 412 -13.27 17.38 -4.43
C LEU A 412 -14.59 16.86 -3.84
N VAL A 413 -14.72 16.76 -2.51
CA VAL A 413 -15.98 16.38 -1.83
C VAL A 413 -17.12 17.35 -2.14
N LYS A 414 -16.83 18.66 -2.21
CA LYS A 414 -17.82 19.68 -2.61
C LYS A 414 -18.08 19.65 -4.11
N VAL A 415 -17.09 19.31 -4.94
CA VAL A 415 -17.28 19.08 -6.39
C VAL A 415 -18.19 17.87 -6.63
N SER A 416 -18.04 16.80 -5.84
CA SER A 416 -18.91 15.62 -5.85
C SER A 416 -20.37 15.98 -5.60
N ILE A 417 -20.65 16.76 -4.56
CA ILE A 417 -22.02 17.25 -4.25
C ILE A 417 -22.61 18.07 -5.41
N THR A 418 -21.81 18.92 -6.07
CA THR A 418 -22.26 19.69 -7.25
C THR A 418 -22.53 18.80 -8.46
N VAL A 419 -21.66 17.84 -8.75
CA VAL A 419 -21.79 16.92 -9.89
C VAL A 419 -22.96 15.95 -9.67
N GLN A 420 -23.18 15.45 -8.46
CA GLN A 420 -24.36 14.63 -8.17
C GLN A 420 -25.64 15.45 -8.39
N ALA A 421 -25.72 16.66 -7.83
CA ALA A 421 -26.87 17.54 -8.03
C ALA A 421 -27.12 17.90 -9.51
N LEU A 422 -26.07 18.05 -10.31
CA LEU A 422 -26.14 18.26 -11.76
C LEU A 422 -26.79 17.07 -12.48
N LEU A 423 -26.46 15.85 -12.06
CA LEU A 423 -26.98 14.62 -12.65
C LEU A 423 -28.42 14.32 -12.16
N ASP A 424 -28.73 14.57 -10.89
CA ASP A 424 -30.08 14.42 -10.31
C ASP A 424 -31.11 15.32 -11.03
N VAL A 425 -30.70 16.52 -11.46
CA VAL A 425 -31.56 17.43 -12.26
C VAL A 425 -31.96 16.82 -13.60
N THR A 426 -31.22 15.84 -14.13
CA THR A 426 -31.59 15.11 -15.36
C THR A 426 -32.63 14.02 -15.12
N THR A 427 -32.49 13.25 -14.05
CA THR A 427 -33.37 12.09 -13.77
C THR A 427 -34.79 12.54 -13.43
N VAL A 428 -34.92 13.59 -12.60
CA VAL A 428 -36.21 14.22 -12.26
C VAL A 428 -36.92 14.78 -13.51
N LYS A 429 -36.16 15.33 -14.48
CA LYS A 429 -36.75 15.86 -15.72
C LYS A 429 -37.13 14.75 -16.71
N GLN A 430 -36.39 13.64 -16.77
CA GLN A 430 -36.78 12.49 -17.60
C GLN A 430 -38.07 11.84 -17.07
N ALA A 431 -38.20 11.66 -15.76
CA ALA A 431 -39.39 11.08 -15.11
C ALA A 431 -40.66 11.97 -15.15
N LEU A 432 -40.59 13.17 -15.74
CA LEU A 432 -41.73 14.06 -15.96
C LEU A 432 -42.18 14.12 -17.44
N PHE A 433 -41.51 13.37 -18.33
CA PHE A 433 -41.84 13.26 -19.76
C PHE A 433 -41.94 11.78 -20.23
N THR A 434 -42.20 10.87 -19.29
CA THR A 434 -42.52 9.45 -19.50
C THR A 434 -43.83 9.10 -18.80
#